data_AF-A0A7H4MZT7-F1
#
_entry.id   AF-A0A7H4MZT7-F1
#
_cell.length_a   1.000
_cell.length_b   1.000
_cell.length_c   1.000
_cell.angle_alpha   90.00
_cell.angle_beta   90.00
_cell.angle_gamma   90.00
#
_symmetry.space_group_name_H-M   'P 1'
#
loop_
_entity.id
_entity.type
_entity.pdbx_description
1 polymer ?
#
loop_
_entity_poly.entity_id
_entity_poly.type
_entity_poly.pdbx_seq_one_letter_code
_entity_poly.pdbx_strand_id
1 'polypeptide(L)' 'MTVPDPDLRLDETSGHYRFGAIDWHEFNEVIAGRGICNHERLGAKRKAWEEGAWVREAALAHAQKQQARDAA' A
#
# COMPACT_ATOMS: atom_id res chain seq x y z
N MET A 1 10.53 12.67 -24.33
CA MET A 1 9.49 12.38 -23.32
C MET A 1 8.83 13.71 -22.97
N THR A 2 7.51 13.78 -22.99
CA THR A 2 6.74 14.98 -22.65
C THR A 2 5.91 14.74 -21.39
N VAL A 3 5.68 15.77 -20.60
CA VAL A 3 4.81 15.68 -19.41
C VAL A 3 3.36 15.76 -19.88
N PRO A 4 2.45 14.91 -19.38
CA PRO A 4 1.02 14.96 -19.70
C PRO A 4 0.30 16.06 -18.90
N ASP A 5 0.85 17.27 -18.91
CA ASP A 5 0.26 18.46 -18.29
C ASP A 5 0.34 19.63 -19.28
N PRO A 6 -0.78 19.98 -19.93
CA PRO A 6 -0.84 21.09 -20.87
C PRO A 6 -0.52 22.46 -20.25
N ASP A 7 -0.76 22.63 -18.94
CA ASP A 7 -0.57 23.89 -18.24
C ASP A 7 0.85 24.09 -17.70
N LEU A 8 1.69 23.05 -17.83
CA LEU A 8 3.05 23.05 -17.32
C LEU A 8 3.92 24.12 -17.99
N ARG A 9 4.37 25.09 -17.21
CA ARG A 9 5.30 26.13 -17.66
C ARG A 9 6.23 26.61 -16.56
N LEU A 10 7.43 27.04 -16.93
CA LEU A 10 8.33 27.73 -16.01
C LEU A 10 7.85 29.18 -15.84
N ASP A 11 7.65 29.60 -14.60
CA ASP A 11 7.40 31.00 -14.24
C ASP A 11 8.73 31.64 -13.85
N GLU A 12 9.33 32.38 -14.79
CA GLU A 12 10.65 33.02 -14.63
C GLU A 12 10.69 34.06 -13.49
N THR A 13 9.54 34.61 -13.09
CA THR A 13 9.48 35.61 -12.02
C THR A 13 9.62 34.95 -10.64
N SER A 14 9.01 33.78 -10.45
CA SER A 14 9.06 33.05 -9.19
C SER A 14 10.13 31.95 -9.17
N GLY A 15 10.67 31.57 -10.33
CA GLY A 15 11.61 30.45 -10.48
C GLY A 15 10.96 29.08 -10.33
N HIS A 16 9.63 28.99 -10.32
CA HIS A 16 8.88 27.75 -10.10
C HIS A 16 8.16 27.28 -11.38
N TYR A 17 7.95 25.97 -11.49
CA TYR A 17 7.02 25.42 -12.46
C TYR A 17 5.58 25.62 -11.98
N ARG A 18 4.76 26.22 -12.83
CA ARG A 18 3.30 26.21 -12.69
C ARG A 18 2.80 24.97 -13.42
N PHE A 19 1.98 24.18 -12.75
CA PHE A 19 1.38 22.95 -13.26
C PHE A 19 -0.14 23.03 -13.16
N GLY A 20 -0.83 22.19 -13.92
CA GLY A 20 -2.30 22.13 -13.97
C GLY A 20 -2.94 21.69 -12.66
N ALA A 21 -4.27 21.79 -12.60
CA ALA A 21 -5.01 21.31 -11.44
C ALA A 21 -4.97 19.77 -11.35
N ILE A 22 -4.81 19.25 -10.13
CA ILE A 22 -4.92 17.82 -9.85
C ILE A 22 -6.41 17.43 -9.89
N ASP A 23 -6.71 16.23 -10.40
CA ASP A 23 -8.02 15.61 -10.20
C ASP A 23 -8.17 15.17 -8.74
N TRP A 24 -8.72 16.07 -7.93
CA TRP A 24 -9.00 15.79 -6.53
C TRP A 24 -10.14 14.79 -6.33
N HIS A 25 -11.02 14.60 -7.31
CA HIS A 25 -12.09 13.60 -7.22
C HIS A 25 -11.49 12.19 -7.32
N GLU A 26 -10.67 11.93 -8.34
CA GLU A 26 -9.93 10.67 -8.48
C GLU A 26 -9.10 10.39 -7.21
N PHE A 27 -8.37 11.39 -6.73
CA PHE A 27 -7.58 11.27 -5.50
C PHE A 27 -8.43 10.78 -4.32
N ASN A 28 -9.60 11.39 -4.11
CA ASN A 28 -10.50 11.01 -3.03
C ASN A 28 -11.06 9.59 -3.20
N GLU A 29 -11.39 9.17 -4.42
CA GLU A 29 -11.84 7.80 -4.70
C GLU A 29 -10.74 6.77 -4.39
N VAL A 30 -9.50 7.06 -4.79
CA VAL A 30 -8.36 6.17 -4.57
C VAL A 30 -8.08 5.97 -3.08
N ILE A 31 -8.02 7.06 -2.29
CA ILE A 31 -7.76 6.94 -0.85
C ILE A 31 -8.94 6.30 -0.10
N ALA A 32 -10.17 6.49 -0.60
CA ALA A 32 -11.37 5.89 -0.02
C ALA A 32 -11.57 4.42 -0.39
N GLY A 33 -10.58 3.78 -1.03
CA GLY A 33 -10.62 2.35 -1.32
C GLY A 33 -11.28 1.99 -2.66
N ARG A 34 -11.66 2.96 -3.48
CA ARG A 34 -12.37 2.77 -4.76
C ARG A 34 -11.49 3.00 -5.99
N GLY A 35 -10.18 3.10 -5.79
CA GLY A 35 -9.21 3.15 -6.88
C GLY A 35 -8.97 1.80 -7.55
N ILE A 36 -8.20 1.84 -8.63
CA ILE A 36 -8.04 0.75 -9.61
C ILE A 36 -7.56 -0.57 -8.98
N CYS A 37 -6.69 -0.53 -7.97
CA CYS A 37 -6.09 -1.74 -7.39
C CYS A 37 -6.39 -1.94 -5.90
N ASN A 38 -7.28 -1.14 -5.32
CA ASN A 38 -7.49 -1.16 -3.86
C ASN A 38 -8.01 -2.53 -3.39
N HIS A 39 -8.95 -3.11 -4.13
CA HIS A 39 -9.52 -4.42 -3.82
C HIS A 39 -8.51 -5.55 -3.96
N GLU A 40 -7.71 -5.55 -5.03
CA GLU A 40 -6.69 -6.57 -5.30
C GLU A 40 -5.57 -6.51 -4.28
N ARG A 41 -5.12 -5.32 -3.89
CA ARG A 41 -4.07 -5.14 -2.87
C ARG A 41 -4.52 -5.69 -1.51
N LEU A 42 -5.73 -5.33 -1.08
CA LEU A 42 -6.27 -5.85 0.18
C LEU A 42 -6.59 -7.33 0.09
N GLY A 43 -7.12 -7.81 -1.03
CA GLY A 43 -7.41 -9.22 -1.28
C GLY A 43 -6.14 -10.08 -1.21
N ALA A 44 -5.06 -9.66 -1.86
CA ALA A 44 -3.78 -10.36 -1.81
C ALA A 44 -3.22 -10.45 -0.38
N LYS A 45 -3.33 -9.38 0.41
CA LYS A 45 -2.85 -9.36 1.80
C LYS A 45 -3.72 -10.20 2.73
N ARG A 46 -5.06 -10.12 2.61
CA ARG A 46 -5.99 -10.98 3.36
C ARG A 46 -5.76 -12.45 3.06
N LYS A 47 -5.67 -12.81 1.77
CA LYS A 47 -5.39 -14.17 1.33
C LYS A 47 -4.09 -14.71 1.94
N ALA A 48 -2.99 -13.96 1.82
CA ALA A 48 -1.71 -14.36 2.40
C ALA A 48 -1.77 -14.52 3.93
N TRP A 49 -2.54 -13.69 4.61
CA TRP A 49 -2.74 -13.80 6.05
C TRP A 49 -3.57 -15.03 6.43
N GLU A 50 -4.70 -15.25 5.77
CA GLU A 50 -5.62 -16.36 6.03
C GLU A 50 -4.97 -17.71 5.69
N GLU A 51 -4.42 -17.86 4.49
CA GLU A 51 -3.74 -19.09 4.07
C GLU A 51 -2.45 -19.35 4.87
N GLY A 52 -1.81 -18.30 5.40
CA GLY A 52 -0.65 -18.41 6.27
C GLY A 52 -0.96 -18.70 7.75
N ALA A 53 -2.23 -18.84 8.14
CA ALA A 53 -2.62 -19.03 9.54
C ALA A 53 -1.97 -20.26 10.18
N TRP A 54 -1.98 -21.39 9.48
CA TRP A 54 -1.41 -22.64 9.98
C TRP A 54 0.09 -22.53 10.28
N VAL A 55 0.83 -21.72 9.51
CA VAL A 55 2.27 -21.50 9.74
C VAL A 55 2.48 -20.77 11.07
N ARG A 56 1.65 -19.75 11.34
CA ARG A 56 1.72 -18.98 12.60
C ARG A 56 1.36 -19.87 13.79
N GLU A 57 0.33 -20.69 13.66
CA GLU A 57 -0.07 -21.66 14.69
C GLU A 57 1.02 -22.72 14.94
N ALA A 58 1.61 -23.25 13.87
CA ALA A 58 2.71 -24.22 13.96
C ALA A 58 3.94 -23.62 14.66
N ALA A 59 4.31 -22.38 14.30
CA ALA A 59 5.42 -21.66 14.93
C ALA A 59 5.17 -21.44 16.44
N LEU A 60 3.95 -21.04 16.82
CA LEU A 60 3.57 -20.86 18.22
C LEU A 60 3.65 -22.17 19.00
N ALA A 61 3.06 -23.25 18.47
CA ALA A 61 3.09 -24.56 19.11
C ALA A 61 4.52 -25.12 19.24
N HIS A 62 5.38 -24.87 18.25
CA HIS A 62 6.79 -25.25 18.33
C HIS A 62 7.52 -24.49 19.44
N ALA A 63 7.35 -23.18 19.50
CA ALA A 63 7.98 -22.34 20.54
C ALA A 63 7.56 -22.76 21.95
N GLN A 64 6.29 -23.09 22.17
CA GLN A 64 5.78 -23.58 23.46
C GLN A 64 6.45 -24.91 23.87
N LYS A 65 6.65 -25.83 22.92
CA LYS A 65 7.34 -27.11 23.19
C LYS A 65 8.81 -26.90 23.58
N GLN A 66 9.50 -25.98 22.91
CA GLN A 66 10.89 -25.65 23.27
C GLN A 66 10.96 -25.05 24.67
N GLN A 67 10.09 -24.07 24.98
CA GLN A 67 10.04 -23.48 26.31
C GLN A 67 9.77 -24.51 27.41
N ALA A 68 8.85 -25.46 27.18
CA ALA A 68 8.56 -26.51 28.14
C ALA A 68 9.74 -27.48 28.33
N ARG A 69 10.54 -27.70 27.28
CA ARG A 69 11.75 -28.54 27.35
C ARG A 69 12.89 -27.85 28.09
N ASP A 70 13.08 -26.55 27.87
CA ASP A 70 14.14 -25.77 28.51
C ASP A 70 13.86 -25.51 30.01
N ALA A 71 12.59 -25.55 30.41
CA ALA A 71 12.16 -25.37 31.80
C ALA A 71 12.18 -26.67 32.65
N ALA A 72 12.40 -27.83 32.02
CA ALA A 72 12.43 -29.15 32.65
C ALA A 72 13.86 -29.62 32.92
#